data_AF-A0A060SHR3-F1
#
_entry.id   AF-A0A060SHR3-F1
#
_cell.length_a   1.000
_cell.length_b   1.000
_cell.length_c   1.000
_cell.angle_alpha   90.00
_cell.angle_beta   90.00
_cell.angle_gamma   90.00
#
_symmetry.space_group_name_H-M   'P 1'
#
loop_
_entity.id
_entity.type
_entity.pdbx_description
1 polymer ?
#
loop_
_entity_poly.entity_id
_entity_poly.type
_entity_poly.pdbx_seq_one_letter_code
_entity_poly.pdbx_strand_id
1 'polypeptide(L)'
;MSDEEDDYLSDKFLVDASFSSGAATTTTSAPKTYAERRKEALKRSALKNEQNRSSLDDIDGDADADKAEARASPYSEEDLEEARQFLRLNPRDRLTLVLDYLRRKYAYCFWCGTQYDDHEDMEKNCPGPDEDAHD
;
A
#
# COMPACT_ATOMS: atom_id res chain seq x y z
N MET A 1 -38.79 2.88 -15.37
CA MET A 1 -38.65 4.14 -16.12
C MET A 1 -37.66 3.86 -17.22
N SER A 2 -38.19 3.57 -18.41
CA SER A 2 -37.44 3.29 -19.62
C SER A 2 -37.10 4.63 -20.23
N ASP A 3 -35.87 5.07 -20.02
CA ASP A 3 -35.31 6.27 -20.62
C ASP A 3 -35.20 6.05 -22.14
N GLU A 4 -36.22 6.56 -22.81
CA GLU A 4 -36.35 6.74 -24.25
C GLU A 4 -35.46 7.93 -24.66
N GLU A 5 -34.16 7.86 -24.35
CA GLU A 5 -33.20 8.90 -24.70
C GLU A 5 -32.83 8.72 -26.18
N ASP A 6 -33.29 9.68 -26.98
CA ASP A 6 -33.04 9.82 -28.41
C ASP A 6 -31.61 9.40 -28.79
N ASP A 7 -31.52 8.36 -29.63
CA ASP A 7 -30.30 7.85 -30.24
C ASP A 7 -29.62 8.92 -31.10
N TYR A 8 -28.82 9.76 -30.46
CA TYR A 8 -27.88 10.67 -31.09
C TYR A 8 -26.88 9.84 -31.90
N LEU A 9 -27.09 9.78 -33.22
CA LEU A 9 -26.40 8.95 -34.23
C LEU A 9 -26.87 7.48 -34.33
N SER A 10 -28.18 7.23 -34.27
CA SER A 10 -28.72 5.97 -34.82
C SER A 10 -28.47 5.86 -36.33
N ASP A 11 -28.30 4.62 -36.80
CA ASP A 11 -28.04 4.26 -38.21
C ASP A 11 -29.05 4.85 -39.22
N LYS A 12 -30.22 5.30 -38.76
CA LYS A 12 -31.21 5.99 -39.59
C LYS A 12 -30.60 7.20 -40.33
N PHE A 13 -29.69 7.94 -39.71
CA PHE A 13 -29.03 9.10 -40.32
C PHE A 13 -27.77 8.75 -41.13
N LEU A 14 -27.16 7.57 -40.89
CA LEU A 14 -25.93 7.15 -41.56
C LEU A 14 -26.22 6.39 -42.86
N VAL A 15 -27.36 5.69 -42.92
CA VAL A 15 -27.83 5.00 -44.14
C VAL A 15 -28.28 6.00 -45.21
N ASP A 16 -28.92 7.11 -44.84
CA ASP A 16 -29.34 8.17 -45.77
C ASP A 16 -28.15 8.81 -46.52
N ALA A 17 -26.97 8.89 -45.89
CA ALA A 17 -25.75 9.38 -46.54
C ALA A 17 -25.17 8.40 -47.58
N SER A 18 -25.43 7.10 -47.42
CA SER A 18 -24.89 6.05 -48.31
C SER A 18 -25.73 5.78 -49.56
N PHE A 19 -26.98 6.26 -49.60
CA PHE A 19 -27.90 6.02 -50.74
C PHE A 19 -27.67 6.98 -51.92
N SER A 20 -26.83 8.01 -51.78
CA SER A 20 -26.51 8.97 -52.87
C SER A 20 -25.37 8.54 -53.81
N SER A 21 -24.74 7.39 -53.60
CA SER A 21 -23.82 6.82 -54.59
C SER A 21 -24.15 5.36 -54.85
N GLY A 22 -24.84 5.11 -55.95
CA GLY A 22 -25.18 3.76 -56.40
C GLY A 22 -23.94 2.87 -56.50
N ALA A 23 -23.90 1.82 -55.68
CA ALA A 23 -23.01 0.68 -55.86
C ALA A 23 -23.59 -0.55 -55.14
N ALA A 24 -23.37 -1.70 -55.77
CA ALA A 24 -23.95 -2.99 -55.45
C ALA A 24 -23.31 -3.68 -54.22
N THR A 25 -24.13 -4.54 -53.59
CA THR A 25 -23.81 -5.85 -52.98
C THR A 25 -22.58 -5.97 -52.08
N THR A 26 -22.79 -6.29 -50.79
CA THR A 26 -22.12 -7.41 -50.10
C THR A 26 -22.75 -7.66 -48.73
N THR A 27 -23.18 -8.90 -48.50
CA THR A 27 -23.67 -9.43 -47.24
C THR A 27 -22.51 -9.53 -46.24
N THR A 28 -22.12 -8.40 -45.65
CA THR A 28 -21.25 -8.34 -44.49
C THR A 28 -22.12 -7.93 -43.32
N SER A 29 -22.21 -8.77 -42.27
CA SER A 29 -22.97 -8.48 -41.06
C SER A 29 -22.67 -7.04 -40.62
N ALA A 30 -23.71 -6.22 -40.51
CA ALA A 30 -23.59 -4.80 -40.22
C ALA A 30 -22.63 -4.55 -39.05
N PRO A 31 -21.74 -3.55 -39.14
CA PRO A 31 -20.82 -3.23 -38.05
C PRO A 31 -21.63 -2.88 -36.82
N LYS A 32 -21.28 -3.49 -35.66
CA LYS A 32 -21.97 -3.23 -34.39
C LYS A 32 -22.17 -1.73 -34.19
N THR A 33 -23.37 -1.33 -33.84
CA THR A 33 -23.66 0.09 -33.58
C THR A 33 -22.86 0.55 -32.36
N TYR A 34 -22.69 1.87 -32.22
CA TYR A 34 -22.01 2.41 -31.05
C TYR A 34 -22.75 2.06 -29.74
N ALA A 35 -24.09 2.03 -29.77
CA ALA A 35 -24.94 1.57 -28.67
C ALA A 35 -24.68 0.10 -28.31
N GLU A 36 -24.58 -0.77 -29.32
CA GLU A 36 -24.26 -2.20 -29.10
C GLU A 36 -22.87 -2.40 -28.49
N ARG A 37 -21.85 -1.67 -28.98
CA ARG A 37 -20.50 -1.72 -28.42
C ARG A 37 -20.46 -1.26 -26.97
N ARG A 38 -21.18 -0.20 -26.61
CA ARG A 38 -21.27 0.31 -25.24
C ARG A 38 -21.98 -0.68 -24.32
N LYS A 39 -23.10 -1.25 -24.77
CA LYS A 39 -23.87 -2.28 -24.03
C LYS A 39 -23.05 -3.56 -23.83
N GLU A 40 -22.30 -3.98 -24.83
CA GLU A 40 -21.40 -5.14 -24.73
C GLU A 40 -20.26 -4.87 -23.76
N ALA A 41 -19.68 -3.67 -23.76
CA ALA A 41 -18.64 -3.29 -22.80
C ALA A 41 -19.15 -3.31 -21.35
N LEU A 42 -20.35 -2.76 -21.10
CA LEU A 42 -21.00 -2.80 -19.78
C LEU A 42 -21.33 -4.24 -19.34
N LYS A 43 -21.79 -5.08 -20.28
CA LYS A 43 -22.05 -6.50 -19.97
C LYS A 43 -20.77 -7.26 -19.65
N ARG A 44 -19.68 -7.01 -20.39
CA ARG A 44 -18.36 -7.60 -20.13
C ARG A 44 -17.78 -7.14 -18.80
N SER A 45 -17.95 -5.87 -18.44
CA SER A 45 -17.47 -5.37 -17.14
C SER A 45 -18.27 -5.97 -15.98
N ALA A 46 -19.60 -6.10 -16.11
CA ALA A 46 -20.45 -6.76 -15.12
C ALA A 46 -20.05 -8.22 -14.91
N LEU A 47 -19.86 -8.99 -15.99
CA LEU A 47 -19.43 -10.40 -15.92
C LEU A 47 -18.04 -10.55 -15.29
N LYS A 48 -17.09 -9.65 -15.65
CA LYS A 48 -15.76 -9.66 -15.04
C LYS A 48 -15.80 -9.33 -13.55
N ASN A 49 -16.66 -8.40 -13.14
CA ASN A 49 -16.85 -8.06 -11.73
C ASN A 49 -17.49 -9.22 -10.96
N GLU A 50 -18.47 -9.90 -11.54
CA GLU A 50 -19.11 -11.08 -10.97
C GLU A 50 -18.15 -12.26 -10.84
N GLN A 51 -17.32 -12.52 -11.86
CA GLN A 51 -16.26 -13.53 -11.80
C GLN A 51 -15.18 -13.21 -10.75
N ASN A 52 -14.83 -11.93 -10.58
CA ASN A 52 -13.88 -11.52 -9.56
C ASN A 52 -14.46 -11.69 -8.14
N ARG A 53 -15.77 -11.46 -7.98
CA ARG A 53 -16.49 -11.73 -6.73
C ARG A 53 -16.54 -13.23 -6.42
N SER A 54 -16.95 -14.06 -7.39
CA SER A 54 -16.99 -15.51 -7.18
C SER A 54 -15.61 -16.11 -6.92
N SER A 55 -14.57 -15.58 -7.57
CA SER A 55 -13.18 -16.01 -7.32
C SER A 55 -12.65 -15.62 -5.94
N LEU A 56 -13.28 -14.65 -5.25
CA LEU A 56 -12.91 -14.29 -3.87
C LEU A 56 -13.60 -15.21 -2.85
N ASP A 57 -14.82 -15.64 -3.12
CA ASP A 57 -15.59 -16.55 -2.24
C ASP A 57 -14.97 -17.98 -2.20
N ASP A 58 -14.15 -18.35 -3.18
CA ASP A 58 -13.40 -19.63 -3.22
C ASP A 58 -12.04 -19.59 -2.49
N ILE A 59 -11.62 -18.44 -1.93
CA ILE A 59 -10.34 -18.29 -1.19
C ILE A 59 -10.50 -18.58 0.32
N ASP A 60 -11.72 -18.81 0.80
CA ASP A 60 -12.01 -19.10 2.23
C ASP A 60 -11.87 -20.60 2.60
N GLY A 61 -11.00 -21.33 1.89
CA GLY A 61 -10.69 -22.74 2.15
C GLY A 61 -9.19 -23.01 2.18
N ASP A 62 -8.59 -22.92 3.37
CA ASP A 62 -7.27 -23.51 3.71
C ASP A 62 -6.00 -22.73 3.31
N ALA A 63 -6.04 -21.39 3.26
CA ALA A 63 -4.86 -20.57 2.93
C ALA A 63 -4.28 -19.75 4.11
N ASP A 64 -4.55 -20.10 5.37
CA ASP A 64 -4.15 -19.27 6.53
C ASP A 64 -3.41 -19.99 7.68
N ALA A 65 -2.97 -21.23 7.49
CA ALA A 65 -2.08 -21.90 8.47
C ALA A 65 -0.59 -21.83 8.07
N ASP A 66 -0.29 -21.80 6.76
CA ASP A 66 1.08 -22.01 6.25
C ASP A 66 1.88 -20.70 6.04
N LYS A 67 1.22 -19.54 6.07
CA LYS A 67 1.88 -18.22 5.89
C LYS A 67 2.41 -17.62 7.19
N ALA A 68 2.06 -18.22 8.33
CA ALA A 68 2.55 -17.86 9.65
C ALA A 68 3.91 -18.49 9.98
N GLU A 69 4.50 -19.33 9.11
CA GLU A 69 5.95 -19.61 9.09
C GLU A 69 6.72 -18.42 8.48
N ALA A 70 6.34 -17.22 8.91
CA ALA A 70 6.98 -15.97 8.62
C ALA A 70 8.46 -16.07 9.02
N ARG A 71 9.33 -16.13 8.01
CA ARG A 71 10.75 -15.75 8.04
C ARG A 71 11.34 -15.81 9.45
N ALA A 72 11.78 -17.00 9.88
CA ALA A 72 12.41 -17.21 11.17
C ALA A 72 13.36 -16.05 11.48
N SER A 73 13.08 -15.34 12.57
CA SER A 73 13.89 -14.21 13.01
C SER A 73 15.32 -14.70 13.28
N PRO A 74 16.37 -14.00 12.82
CA PRO A 74 17.75 -14.35 13.13
C PRO A 74 18.13 -14.08 14.60
N TYR A 75 17.23 -13.47 15.38
CA TYR A 75 17.43 -13.13 16.79
C TYR A 75 16.88 -14.23 17.72
N SER A 76 17.49 -14.39 18.89
CA SER A 76 17.03 -15.38 19.87
C SER A 76 15.66 -14.98 20.47
N GLU A 77 14.91 -15.94 21.00
CA GLU A 77 13.63 -15.62 21.67
C GLU A 77 13.83 -14.70 22.87
N GLU A 78 14.97 -14.79 23.56
CA GLU A 78 15.34 -13.91 24.67
C GLU A 78 15.53 -12.47 24.19
N ASP A 79 16.29 -12.25 23.11
CA ASP A 79 16.48 -10.92 22.50
C ASP A 79 15.14 -10.33 22.02
N LEU A 80 14.28 -11.18 21.45
CA LEU A 80 12.96 -10.77 20.99
C LEU A 80 12.06 -10.36 22.16
N GLU A 81 12.09 -11.08 23.27
CA GLU A 81 11.31 -10.74 24.45
C GLU A 81 11.84 -9.47 25.13
N GLU A 82 13.16 -9.28 25.21
CA GLU A 82 13.76 -8.03 25.69
C GLU A 82 13.36 -6.85 24.80
N ALA A 83 13.42 -7.00 23.48
CA ALA A 83 12.98 -5.98 22.53
C ALA A 83 11.48 -5.66 22.72
N ARG A 84 10.62 -6.66 22.92
CA ARG A 84 9.19 -6.45 23.23
C ARG A 84 9.01 -5.67 24.52
N GLN A 85 9.74 -6.00 25.58
CA GLN A 85 9.69 -5.28 26.85
C GLN A 85 10.14 -3.82 26.69
N PHE A 86 11.26 -3.58 26.01
CA PHE A 86 11.75 -2.24 25.73
C PHE A 86 10.75 -1.41 24.92
N LEU A 87 10.12 -2.00 23.89
CA LEU A 87 9.14 -1.31 23.05
C LEU A 87 7.83 -0.98 23.80
N ARG A 88 7.50 -1.69 24.89
CA ARG A 88 6.35 -1.39 25.76
C ARG A 88 6.58 -0.18 26.68
N LEU A 89 7.84 0.21 26.90
CA LEU A 89 8.16 1.39 27.71
C LEU A 89 7.65 2.67 27.03
N ASN A 90 7.42 3.70 27.83
CA ASN A 90 7.02 5.00 27.31
C ASN A 90 8.19 5.63 26.50
N PRO A 91 7.94 6.60 25.59
CA PRO A 91 8.99 7.24 24.81
C PRO A 91 10.13 7.85 25.64
N ARG A 92 9.81 8.43 26.80
CA ARG A 92 10.79 9.09 27.67
C ARG A 92 11.73 8.06 28.30
N ASP A 93 11.19 6.98 28.84
CA ASP A 93 11.99 5.90 29.44
C ASP A 93 12.89 5.22 28.41
N ARG A 94 12.36 4.99 27.20
CA ARG A 94 13.15 4.44 26.09
C ARG A 94 14.34 5.34 25.75
N LEU A 95 14.10 6.66 25.68
CA LEU A 95 15.16 7.63 25.45
C LEU A 95 16.19 7.58 26.58
N THR A 96 15.76 7.63 27.84
CA THR A 96 16.67 7.57 29.00
C THR A 96 17.57 6.33 28.96
N LEU A 97 17.00 5.15 28.70
CA LEU A 97 17.78 3.90 28.60
C LEU A 97 18.80 3.94 27.45
N VAL A 98 18.41 4.46 26.29
CA VAL A 98 19.30 4.56 25.12
C VAL A 98 20.44 5.55 25.41
N LEU A 99 20.12 6.71 25.99
CA LEU A 99 21.12 7.73 26.34
C LEU A 99 22.12 7.19 27.37
N ASP A 100 21.62 6.53 28.42
CA ASP A 100 22.46 5.92 29.43
C ASP A 100 23.36 4.82 28.85
N TYR A 101 22.85 3.99 27.95
CA TYR A 101 23.65 2.98 27.24
C TYR A 101 24.74 3.62 26.36
N LEU A 102 24.42 4.70 25.63
CA LEU A 102 25.38 5.43 24.81
C LEU A 102 26.51 6.02 25.66
N ARG A 103 26.17 6.61 26.82
CA ARG A 103 27.16 7.19 27.73
C ARG A 103 28.06 6.12 28.34
N ARG A 104 27.48 5.04 28.87
CA ARG A 104 28.24 3.98 29.54
C ARG A 104 29.11 3.15 28.60
N LYS A 105 28.58 2.79 27.43
CA LYS A 105 29.27 1.87 26.52
C LYS A 105 30.19 2.56 25.53
N TYR A 106 29.79 3.73 25.04
CA TYR A 106 30.50 4.41 23.96
C TYR A 106 31.16 5.70 24.39
N ALA A 107 31.10 6.06 25.67
CA ALA A 107 31.52 7.37 26.13
C ALA A 107 30.92 8.50 25.27
N TYR A 108 29.65 8.39 24.87
CA TYR A 108 29.01 9.33 23.94
C TYR A 108 27.88 10.12 24.61
N CYS A 109 27.92 11.45 24.51
CA CYS A 109 26.81 12.31 24.92
C CYS A 109 26.02 12.78 23.70
N PHE A 110 24.73 12.43 23.65
CA PHE A 110 23.81 12.85 22.60
C PHE A 110 23.67 14.39 22.54
N TRP A 111 23.55 15.05 23.69
CA TRP A 111 23.33 16.49 23.78
C TRP A 111 24.55 17.31 23.38
N CYS A 112 25.76 16.87 23.76
CA CYS A 112 27.00 17.50 23.29
C CYS A 112 27.29 17.20 21.81
N GLY A 113 26.74 16.12 21.27
CA GLY A 113 27.05 15.63 19.92
C GLY A 113 28.48 15.09 19.77
N THR A 114 29.16 14.73 20.86
CA THR A 114 30.55 14.27 20.86
C THR A 114 30.74 12.94 21.58
N GLN A 115 31.70 12.17 21.08
CA GLN A 115 32.27 11.02 21.76
C GLN A 115 33.51 11.46 22.54
N TYR A 116 33.64 11.00 23.77
CA TYR A 116 34.77 11.22 24.65
C TYR A 116 35.72 10.02 24.59
N ASP A 117 36.94 10.19 25.10
CA ASP A 117 37.94 9.12 25.10
C ASP A 117 37.53 7.97 26.03
N ASP A 118 36.99 8.31 27.21
CA ASP A 118 36.47 7.37 28.19
C ASP A 118 35.40 8.01 29.10
N HIS A 119 34.93 7.23 30.08
CA HIS A 119 33.90 7.68 31.02
C HIS A 119 34.40 8.79 31.96
N GLU A 120 35.68 8.77 32.37
CA GLU A 120 36.22 9.82 33.23
C GLU A 120 36.36 11.14 32.47
N ASP A 121 36.78 11.09 31.21
CA ASP A 121 36.88 12.25 30.34
C ASP A 121 35.50 12.89 30.13
N MET A 122 34.47 12.06 29.94
CA MET A 122 33.09 12.54 29.87
C MET A 122 32.64 13.19 31.18
N GLU A 123 32.90 12.61 32.35
CA GLU A 123 32.50 13.19 33.63
C GLU A 123 33.11 14.57 33.88
N LYS A 124 34.31 14.81 33.35
CA LYS A 124 35.03 16.09 33.50
C LYS A 124 34.59 17.14 32.47
N ASN A 125 34.24 16.72 31.26
CA ASN A 125 34.02 17.62 30.13
C ASN A 125 32.56 17.74 29.68
N CYS A 126 31.67 16.85 30.11
CA CYS A 126 30.25 16.90 29.78
C CYS A 126 29.47 17.69 30.86
N PRO A 127 28.68 18.72 30.50
CA PRO A 127 27.89 19.52 31.45
C PRO A 127 26.91 18.72 32.31
N GLY A 128 26.43 17.59 31.80
CA GLY A 128 25.53 16.69 32.52
C GLY A 128 25.01 15.54 31.65
N PRO A 129 24.15 14.66 32.18
CA PRO A 129 23.51 13.62 31.41
C PRO A 129 22.21 14.07 30.70
N ASP A 130 21.56 15.11 31.22
CA ASP A 130 20.25 15.58 30.77
C ASP A 130 20.33 16.78 29.81
N GLU A 131 19.25 16.99 29.06
CA GLU A 131 19.10 18.12 28.11
C GLU A 131 19.30 19.47 28.81
N ASP A 132 18.68 19.66 29.98
CA ASP A 132 18.70 20.90 30.75
C ASP A 132 20.12 21.38 31.13
N ALA A 133 21.11 20.49 31.14
CA ALA A 133 22.50 20.85 31.42
C ALA A 133 23.23 21.47 30.22
N HIS A 134 22.61 21.46 29.04
CA HIS A 134 23.20 21.84 27.76
C HIS A 134 22.48 23.00 27.05
N ASP A 135 21.56 23.66 27.75
CA ASP A 135 20.79 24.83 27.27
C ASP A 135 21.61 26.14 27.27
#